data_AF-A0A432R2I1-F1
#
_entry.id   AF-A0A432R2I1-F1
#
_cell.length_a   1.000
_cell.length_b   1.000
_cell.length_c   1.000
_cell.angle_alpha   90.00
_cell.angle_beta   90.00
_cell.angle_gamma   90.00
#
_symmetry.space_group_name_H-M   'P 1'
#
loop_
_entity.id
_entity.type
_entity.pdbx_description
1 polymer ?
#
loop_
_entity_poly.entity_id
_entity_poly.type
_entity_poly.pdbx_seq_one_letter_code
_entity_poly.pdbx_strand_id
1 'polypeptide(L)'
;MKRAFTLLEMLISILLTAILFTYLYSVLNGVRDSHRRYEKSAKSVTLAQTIFSELTQDITQLRSSLSIIHEAGYDRFSFTTDHSIYGIAQPWVHYYISQKDHALIRIEATAPIDFFHSNYVGDQNGSYFFADKLAEECTSLRISNHQAHVDLMVQCKTITPIVMRLYKGDQ
;
A
#
# COMPACT_ATOMS: atom_id res chain seq x y z
N MET A 1 -19.56 64.04 -22.18
CA MET A 1 -19.93 64.37 -20.79
C MET A 1 -19.58 63.16 -19.91
N LYS A 2 -18.64 63.29 -18.97
CA LYS A 2 -18.33 62.21 -18.03
C LYS A 2 -19.49 62.11 -17.04
N ARG A 3 -20.31 61.07 -17.13
CA ARG A 3 -21.32 60.76 -16.09
C ARG A 3 -20.55 60.23 -14.88
N ALA A 4 -20.49 61.02 -13.81
CA ALA A 4 -19.96 60.56 -12.54
C ALA A 4 -20.92 59.49 -11.98
N PHE A 5 -20.36 58.38 -11.51
CA PHE A 5 -21.11 57.36 -10.77
C PHE A 5 -21.80 58.00 -9.57
N THR A 6 -23.04 57.60 -9.31
CA THR A 6 -23.72 58.07 -8.10
C THR A 6 -23.15 57.36 -6.87
N LEU A 7 -23.13 58.06 -5.72
CA LEU A 7 -22.66 57.50 -4.44
C LEU A 7 -23.37 56.17 -4.11
N LEU A 8 -24.67 56.10 -4.43
CA LEU A 8 -25.50 54.91 -4.22
C LEU A 8 -25.01 53.71 -5.04
N GLU A 9 -24.73 53.90 -6.32
CA GLU A 9 -24.21 52.84 -7.19
C GLU A 9 -22.83 52.34 -6.71
N MET A 10 -21.99 53.23 -6.17
CA MET A 10 -20.70 52.83 -5.59
C MET A 10 -20.89 51.94 -4.36
N LEU A 11 -21.81 52.30 -3.45
CA LEU A 11 -22.12 51.50 -2.25
C LEU A 11 -22.66 50.10 -2.61
N ILE A 12 -23.57 50.03 -3.58
CA ILE A 12 -24.11 48.75 -4.07
C ILE A 12 -22.98 47.90 -4.67
N SER A 13 -22.09 48.51 -5.46
CA SER A 13 -20.97 47.80 -6.07
C SER A 13 -20.00 47.23 -5.03
N ILE A 14 -19.67 47.99 -3.98
CA ILE A 14 -18.81 47.52 -2.88
C ILE A 14 -19.48 46.36 -2.14
N LEU A 15 -20.77 46.47 -1.84
CA LEU A 15 -21.53 45.41 -1.15
C LEU A 15 -21.54 44.10 -1.97
N LEU A 16 -21.87 44.20 -3.26
CA LEU A 16 -21.86 43.04 -4.16
C LEU A 16 -20.46 42.43 -4.26
N THR A 17 -19.44 43.27 -4.33
CA THR A 17 -18.03 42.84 -4.38
C THR A 17 -17.64 42.08 -3.11
N ALA A 18 -18.03 42.57 -1.93
CA ALA A 18 -17.76 41.90 -0.65
C ALA A 18 -18.44 40.52 -0.55
N ILE A 19 -19.69 40.42 -1.02
CA ILE A 19 -20.42 39.14 -1.07
C ILE A 19 -19.70 38.17 -2.02
N LEU A 20 -19.29 38.65 -3.19
CA LEU A 20 -18.61 37.85 -4.21
C LEU A 20 -17.24 37.35 -3.71
N PHE A 21 -16.45 38.19 -3.04
CA PHE A 21 -15.19 37.76 -2.42
C PHE A 21 -15.40 36.72 -1.32
N THR A 22 -16.43 36.88 -0.49
CA THR A 22 -16.76 35.90 0.56
C THR A 22 -17.11 34.55 -0.03
N TYR A 23 -17.93 34.54 -1.10
CA TYR A 23 -18.28 33.33 -1.83
C TYR A 23 -17.06 32.68 -2.49
N LEU A 24 -16.23 33.46 -3.18
CA LEU A 24 -14.99 32.97 -3.81
C LEU A 24 -14.04 32.35 -2.79
N TYR A 25 -13.89 32.97 -1.62
CA TYR A 25 -13.06 32.43 -0.55
C TYR A 25 -13.57 31.08 -0.04
N SER A 26 -14.89 30.94 0.13
CA SER A 26 -15.52 29.68 0.52
C SER A 26 -15.29 28.59 -0.54
N VAL A 27 -15.51 28.90 -1.83
CA VAL A 27 -15.28 27.98 -2.94
C VAL A 27 -13.82 27.55 -3.00
N LEU A 28 -12.88 28.49 -2.88
CA LEU A 28 -11.44 28.18 -2.92
C LEU A 28 -11.02 27.24 -1.80
N ASN A 29 -11.52 27.46 -0.58
CA ASN A 29 -11.26 26.56 0.54
C ASN A 29 -11.89 25.17 0.32
N GLY A 30 -13.11 25.13 -0.19
CA GLY A 30 -13.77 23.87 -0.56
C GLY A 30 -12.98 23.07 -1.60
N VAL A 31 -12.45 23.73 -2.63
CA VAL A 31 -11.62 23.12 -3.67
C VAL A 31 -10.30 22.60 -3.08
N ARG A 32 -9.63 23.38 -2.22
CA ARG A 32 -8.39 22.97 -1.55
C ARG A 32 -8.59 21.73 -0.68
N ASP A 33 -9.66 21.71 0.11
CA ASP A 33 -9.98 20.56 0.95
C ASP A 33 -10.33 19.32 0.13
N SER A 34 -11.06 19.51 -0.96
CA SER A 34 -11.38 18.44 -1.91
C SER A 34 -10.11 17.87 -2.53
N HIS A 35 -9.23 18.73 -3.04
CA HIS A 35 -7.94 18.33 -3.61
C HIS A 35 -7.10 17.53 -2.61
N ARG A 36 -6.98 17.99 -1.36
CA ARG A 36 -6.25 17.28 -0.30
C ARG A 36 -6.83 15.88 -0.04
N ARG A 37 -8.16 15.74 -0.04
CA ARG A 37 -8.81 14.41 0.11
C ARG A 37 -8.54 13.52 -1.08
N TYR A 38 -8.63 14.05 -2.30
CA TYR A 38 -8.33 13.29 -3.52
C TYR A 38 -6.88 12.83 -3.56
N GLU A 39 -5.93 13.71 -3.23
CA GLU A 39 -4.51 13.36 -3.21
C GLU A 39 -4.22 12.23 -2.21
N LYS A 40 -4.81 12.29 -1.02
CA LYS A 40 -4.68 11.22 -0.01
C LYS A 40 -5.27 9.90 -0.52
N SER A 41 -6.46 9.95 -1.12
CA SER A 41 -7.12 8.75 -1.65
C SER A 41 -6.34 8.16 -2.83
N ALA A 42 -5.84 9.00 -3.74
CA ALA A 42 -5.03 8.58 -4.88
C ALA A 42 -3.76 7.85 -4.39
N LYS A 43 -3.04 8.43 -3.42
CA LYS A 43 -1.87 7.79 -2.80
C LYS A 43 -2.20 6.41 -2.21
N SER A 44 -3.31 6.27 -1.47
CA SER A 44 -3.71 4.98 -0.90
C SER A 44 -4.07 3.93 -1.95
N VAL A 45 -4.69 4.34 -3.06
CA VAL A 45 -5.08 3.44 -4.15
C VAL A 45 -3.85 3.02 -4.95
N THR A 46 -2.95 3.96 -5.28
CA THR A 46 -1.69 3.63 -5.97
C THR A 46 -0.85 2.67 -5.15
N LEU A 47 -0.72 2.90 -3.83
CA LEU A 47 0.02 1.99 -2.96
C LEU A 47 -0.61 0.59 -2.93
N ALA A 48 -1.93 0.49 -2.79
CA ALA A 48 -2.63 -0.79 -2.84
C ALA A 48 -2.41 -1.53 -4.18
N GLN A 49 -2.43 -0.79 -5.31
CA GLN A 49 -2.18 -1.33 -6.64
C GLN A 49 -0.75 -1.85 -6.80
N THR A 50 0.24 -1.12 -6.29
CA THR A 50 1.64 -1.58 -6.28
C THR A 50 1.75 -2.89 -5.49
N ILE A 51 1.27 -2.93 -4.25
CA ILE A 51 1.31 -4.13 -3.40
C ILE A 51 0.59 -5.31 -4.08
N PHE A 52 -0.57 -5.06 -4.69
CA PHE A 52 -1.31 -6.06 -5.44
C PHE A 52 -0.51 -6.60 -6.63
N SER A 53 0.17 -5.73 -7.39
CA SER A 53 1.03 -6.10 -8.51
C SER A 53 2.20 -6.97 -8.04
N GLU A 54 2.90 -6.56 -6.99
CA GLU A 54 4.02 -7.32 -6.41
C GLU A 54 3.59 -8.72 -5.98
N LEU A 55 2.52 -8.82 -5.17
CA LEU A 55 1.98 -10.10 -4.72
C LEU A 55 1.53 -10.99 -5.88
N THR A 56 0.93 -10.39 -6.91
CA THR A 56 0.49 -11.12 -8.10
C THR A 56 1.69 -11.70 -8.84
N GLN A 57 2.74 -10.91 -9.07
CA GLN A 57 3.95 -11.37 -9.75
C GLN A 57 4.65 -12.46 -8.94
N ASP A 58 4.79 -12.25 -7.64
CA ASP A 58 5.41 -13.21 -6.73
C ASP A 58 4.69 -14.58 -6.73
N ILE A 59 3.36 -14.58 -6.64
CA ILE A 59 2.54 -15.81 -6.53
C ILE A 59 2.33 -16.48 -7.89
N THR A 60 2.23 -15.73 -8.99
CA THR A 60 2.07 -16.32 -10.33
C THR A 60 3.36 -16.93 -10.86
N GLN A 61 4.52 -16.45 -10.42
CA GLN A 61 5.85 -16.94 -10.79
C GLN A 61 6.47 -17.86 -9.73
N LEU A 62 5.63 -18.47 -8.90
CA LEU A 62 6.02 -19.38 -7.83
C LEU A 62 6.87 -20.56 -8.35
N ARG A 63 7.94 -20.89 -7.63
CA ARG A 63 8.84 -22.02 -7.93
C ARG A 63 8.90 -23.08 -6.84
N SER A 64 8.46 -22.77 -5.62
CA SER A 64 8.32 -23.73 -4.52
C SER A 64 6.86 -23.90 -4.10
N SER A 65 6.55 -24.86 -3.23
CA SER A 65 5.30 -24.81 -2.47
C SER A 65 5.29 -23.60 -1.52
N LEU A 66 4.12 -23.02 -1.26
CA LEU A 66 3.94 -22.05 -0.18
C LEU A 66 4.11 -22.72 1.19
N SER A 67 5.03 -22.21 1.99
CA SER A 67 5.09 -22.44 3.44
C SER A 67 4.23 -21.40 4.13
N ILE A 68 3.22 -21.82 4.89
CA ILE A 68 2.30 -20.92 5.61
C ILE A 68 2.34 -21.27 7.10
N ILE A 69 2.50 -20.26 7.94
CA ILE A 69 2.37 -20.35 9.39
C ILE A 69 1.13 -19.55 9.79
N HIS A 70 0.13 -20.24 10.33
CA HIS A 70 -1.10 -19.62 10.81
C HIS A 70 -0.95 -19.22 12.27
N GLU A 71 -1.21 -17.95 12.57
CA GLU A 71 -1.16 -17.44 13.94
C GLU A 71 -2.40 -16.62 14.30
N ALA A 72 -2.52 -16.33 15.60
CA ALA A 72 -3.54 -15.44 16.10
C ALA A 72 -3.31 -14.03 15.52
N GLY A 73 -4.28 -13.52 14.76
CA GLY A 73 -4.20 -12.23 14.06
C GLY A 73 -3.64 -12.29 12.63
N TYR A 74 -2.43 -12.80 12.43
CA TYR A 74 -1.70 -12.69 11.16
C TYR A 74 -1.10 -14.01 10.72
N ASP A 75 -1.30 -14.38 9.46
CA ASP A 75 -0.54 -15.46 8.83
C ASP A 75 0.81 -14.93 8.36
N ARG A 76 1.78 -15.83 8.25
CA ARG A 76 3.07 -15.58 7.63
C ARG A 76 3.25 -16.59 6.52
N PHE A 77 3.85 -16.18 5.42
CA PHE A 77 4.08 -17.12 4.33
C PHE A 77 5.39 -16.86 3.62
N SER A 78 5.93 -17.93 3.03
CA SER A 78 7.26 -17.95 2.44
C SER A 78 7.32 -18.91 1.27
N PHE A 79 8.04 -18.54 0.22
CA PHE A 79 8.17 -19.33 -1.01
C PHE A 79 9.35 -18.82 -1.83
N THR A 80 9.72 -19.56 -2.87
CA THR A 80 10.59 -19.08 -3.94
C THR A 80 9.77 -18.69 -5.17
N THR A 81 10.24 -17.67 -5.88
CA THR A 81 9.61 -17.14 -7.11
C THR A 81 10.70 -16.70 -8.08
N ASP A 82 10.38 -16.54 -9.37
CA ASP A 82 11.31 -15.93 -10.33
C ASP A 82 11.28 -14.38 -10.27
N HIS A 83 10.28 -13.82 -9.61
CA HIS A 83 10.16 -12.37 -9.47
C HIS A 83 11.07 -11.84 -8.36
N SER A 84 11.93 -10.86 -8.68
CA SER A 84 12.77 -10.17 -7.70
C SER A 84 12.80 -8.67 -7.97
N ILE A 85 12.57 -7.90 -6.91
CA ILE A 85 12.72 -6.44 -6.89
C ILE A 85 14.21 -6.06 -6.86
N TYR A 86 15.06 -6.90 -6.25
CA TYR A 86 16.48 -6.62 -6.03
C TYR A 86 17.43 -7.35 -6.99
N GLY A 87 16.89 -8.03 -8.01
CA GLY A 87 17.68 -8.77 -8.99
C GLY A 87 18.34 -10.04 -8.42
N ILE A 88 17.79 -10.60 -7.35
CA ILE A 88 18.20 -11.91 -6.82
C ILE A 88 17.67 -12.98 -7.76
N ALA A 89 18.51 -13.93 -8.15
CA ALA A 89 18.07 -15.10 -8.90
C ALA A 89 17.28 -16.03 -7.97
N GLN A 90 16.01 -16.26 -8.27
CA GLN A 90 15.11 -17.13 -7.51
C GLN A 90 15.06 -16.81 -6.00
N PRO A 91 14.66 -15.60 -5.60
CA PRO A 91 14.67 -15.20 -4.21
C PRO A 91 13.76 -16.06 -3.36
N TRP A 92 14.15 -16.22 -2.10
CA TRP A 92 13.24 -16.56 -1.02
C TRP A 92 12.47 -15.32 -0.61
N VAL A 93 11.17 -15.33 -0.87
CA VAL A 93 10.27 -14.22 -0.52
C VAL A 93 9.49 -14.59 0.73
N HIS A 94 9.49 -13.69 1.70
CA HIS A 94 8.74 -13.81 2.94
C HIS A 94 7.79 -12.63 3.13
N TYR A 95 6.56 -12.92 3.51
CA TYR A 95 5.57 -11.92 3.87
C TYR A 95 5.07 -12.14 5.29
N TYR A 96 5.03 -11.07 6.08
CA TYR A 96 4.48 -11.08 7.42
C TYR A 96 4.07 -9.68 7.86
N ILE A 97 3.29 -9.59 8.94
CA ILE A 97 3.04 -8.32 9.63
C ILE A 97 3.99 -8.22 10.83
N SER A 98 4.84 -7.18 10.84
CA SER A 98 5.66 -6.83 12.00
C SER A 98 4.74 -6.40 13.14
N GLN A 99 4.80 -7.12 14.27
CA GLN A 99 4.01 -6.76 15.46
C GLN A 99 4.49 -5.44 16.08
N LYS A 100 5.78 -5.13 15.96
CA LYS A 100 6.38 -3.90 16.50
C LYS A 100 5.93 -2.67 15.73
N ASP A 101 5.96 -2.76 14.40
CA ASP A 101 5.70 -1.63 13.51
C ASP A 101 4.27 -1.62 12.96
N HIS A 102 3.48 -2.64 13.28
CA HIS A 102 2.15 -2.90 12.72
C HIS A 102 2.13 -2.75 11.20
N ALA A 103 3.13 -3.30 10.52
CA ALA A 103 3.37 -3.04 9.10
C ALA A 103 3.52 -4.35 8.32
N LEU A 104 3.00 -4.37 7.10
CA LEU A 104 3.23 -5.46 6.15
C LEU A 104 4.67 -5.34 5.63
N ILE A 105 5.45 -6.37 5.90
CA ILE A 105 6.83 -6.47 5.47
C ILE A 105 6.94 -7.56 4.41
N ARG A 106 7.67 -7.24 3.34
CA ARG A 106 8.14 -8.19 2.34
C ARG A 106 9.66 -8.30 2.46
N ILE A 107 10.18 -9.51 2.51
CA ILE A 107 11.61 -9.77 2.54
C ILE A 107 11.98 -10.59 1.32
N GLU A 108 13.04 -10.21 0.62
CA GLU A 108 13.73 -11.05 -0.35
C GLU A 108 15.07 -11.49 0.20
N ALA A 109 15.38 -12.78 0.13
CA ALA A 109 16.64 -13.34 0.58
C ALA A 109 17.25 -14.28 -0.46
N THR A 110 18.57 -14.41 -0.45
CA THR A 110 19.31 -15.35 -1.32
C THR A 110 19.18 -16.81 -0.86
N ALA A 111 18.72 -17.04 0.37
CA ALA A 111 18.57 -18.35 0.99
C ALA A 111 17.37 -18.35 1.95
N PRO A 112 16.82 -19.51 2.32
CA PRO A 112 15.71 -19.55 3.28
C PRO A 112 16.16 -19.02 4.63
N ILE A 113 15.40 -18.05 5.18
CA ILE A 113 15.66 -17.49 6.50
C ILE A 113 14.56 -17.92 7.47
N ASP A 114 14.96 -18.52 8.58
CA ASP A 114 14.08 -18.75 9.72
C ASP A 114 14.11 -17.53 10.65
N PHE A 115 13.26 -16.56 10.36
CA PHE A 115 13.06 -15.37 11.19
C PHE A 115 12.40 -15.67 12.55
N PHE A 116 12.01 -16.92 12.82
CA PHE A 116 11.07 -17.27 13.88
C PHE A 116 11.69 -18.07 15.02
N HIS A 117 12.75 -18.83 14.76
CA HIS A 117 13.47 -19.59 15.79
C HIS A 117 14.93 -19.20 15.98
N SER A 118 15.49 -18.39 15.08
CA SER A 118 16.91 -18.07 15.13
C SER A 118 17.15 -16.64 15.62
N ASN A 119 18.17 -16.46 16.46
CA ASN A 119 18.85 -15.18 16.64
C ASN A 119 19.61 -14.87 15.34
N TYR A 120 18.87 -14.61 14.26
CA TYR A 120 19.44 -14.33 12.95
C TYR A 120 20.21 -13.02 13.02
N VAL A 121 21.51 -13.14 13.29
CA VAL A 121 22.49 -12.08 13.10
C VAL A 121 22.99 -12.29 11.68
N GLY A 122 22.66 -11.34 10.80
CA GLY A 122 23.17 -11.36 9.43
C GLY A 122 24.67 -11.66 9.40
N ASP A 123 25.01 -12.60 8.53
CA ASP A 123 26.34 -13.09 8.15
C ASP A 123 27.28 -13.63 9.25
N GLN A 124 27.20 -14.96 9.47
CA GLN A 124 28.41 -15.81 9.43
C GLN A 124 28.45 -16.75 8.20
N ASN A 125 27.39 -16.76 7.37
CA ASN A 125 27.18 -17.71 6.26
C ASN A 125 26.79 -17.03 4.92
N GLY A 126 26.89 -15.70 4.78
CA GLY A 126 26.68 -15.02 3.49
C GLY A 126 25.24 -14.91 2.97
N SER A 127 24.23 -15.10 3.82
CA SER A 127 22.82 -14.86 3.45
C SER A 127 22.48 -13.37 3.54
N TYR A 128 22.31 -12.73 2.38
CA TYR A 128 21.84 -11.34 2.27
C TYR A 128 20.34 -11.30 2.10
N PHE A 129 19.69 -10.31 2.71
CA PHE A 129 18.28 -10.05 2.51
C PHE A 129 17.99 -8.55 2.40
N PHE A 130 16.93 -8.23 1.68
CA PHE A 130 16.34 -6.91 1.59
C PHE A 130 14.94 -6.96 2.16
N ALA A 131 14.58 -5.95 2.95
CA ALA A 131 13.27 -5.89 3.60
C ALA A 131 12.58 -4.57 3.26
N ASP A 132 11.38 -4.68 2.69
CA ASP A 132 10.54 -3.56 2.33
C ASP A 132 9.32 -3.49 3.25
N LYS A 133 9.08 -2.28 3.76
CA LYS A 133 7.84 -1.95 4.43
C LYS A 133 6.81 -1.54 3.37
N LEU A 134 5.86 -2.41 3.10
CA LEU A 134 4.87 -2.22 2.04
C LEU A 134 3.68 -1.35 2.48
N ALA A 135 3.16 -1.58 3.68
CA ALA A 135 2.03 -0.82 4.22
C ALA A 135 2.09 -0.74 5.74
N GLU A 136 1.50 0.31 6.31
CA GLU A 136 1.46 0.56 7.76
C GLU A 136 0.05 0.39 8.34
N GLU A 137 -0.02 0.23 9.65
CA GLU A 137 -1.26 0.02 10.40
C GLU A 137 -2.07 -1.19 9.90
N CYS A 138 -1.37 -2.30 9.67
CA CYS A 138 -1.92 -3.56 9.21
C CYS A 138 -2.56 -4.36 10.36
N THR A 139 -3.79 -4.81 10.13
CA THR A 139 -4.63 -5.50 11.12
C THR A 139 -4.94 -6.93 10.73
N SER A 140 -4.76 -7.32 9.47
CA SER A 140 -4.97 -8.69 9.03
C SER A 140 -4.11 -9.02 7.82
N LEU A 141 -3.51 -10.20 7.87
CA LEU A 141 -2.91 -10.88 6.73
C LEU A 141 -3.36 -12.33 6.82
N ARG A 142 -4.10 -12.81 5.83
CA ARG A 142 -4.60 -14.19 5.80
C ARG A 142 -4.35 -14.80 4.44
N ILE A 143 -3.96 -16.07 4.45
CA ILE A 143 -3.64 -16.79 3.23
C ILE A 143 -4.10 -18.24 3.33
N SER A 144 -4.76 -18.71 2.28
CA SER A 144 -5.22 -20.09 2.13
C SER A 144 -4.66 -20.67 0.85
N ASN A 145 -3.98 -21.81 0.96
CA ASN A 145 -3.37 -22.50 -0.18
C ASN A 145 -4.26 -23.65 -0.63
N HIS A 146 -4.76 -23.60 -1.86
CA HIS A 146 -5.52 -24.65 -2.51
C HIS A 146 -4.71 -25.29 -3.65
N GLN A 147 -5.18 -26.41 -4.22
CA GLN A 147 -4.45 -27.08 -5.30
C GLN A 147 -4.22 -26.15 -6.50
N ALA A 148 -5.27 -25.49 -7.00
CA ALA A 148 -5.23 -24.66 -8.20
C ALA A 148 -5.02 -23.15 -7.95
N HIS A 149 -5.23 -22.67 -6.73
CA HIS A 149 -5.18 -21.24 -6.43
C HIS A 149 -4.76 -20.95 -4.98
N VAL A 150 -4.42 -19.69 -4.73
CA VAL A 150 -4.12 -19.11 -3.43
C VAL A 150 -5.13 -17.99 -3.18
N ASP A 151 -5.82 -18.04 -2.05
CA ASP A 151 -6.68 -16.95 -1.59
C ASP A 151 -5.88 -16.12 -0.57
N LEU A 152 -5.82 -14.80 -0.78
CA LEU A 152 -5.06 -13.87 0.05
C LEU A 152 -5.92 -12.67 0.43
N MET A 153 -5.87 -12.29 1.70
CA MET A 153 -6.46 -11.08 2.23
C MET A 153 -5.43 -10.26 3.01
N VAL A 154 -5.32 -8.98 2.68
CA VAL A 154 -4.51 -7.99 3.39
C VAL A 154 -5.40 -6.82 3.78
N GLN A 155 -5.37 -6.45 5.07
CA GLN A 155 -6.07 -5.29 5.58
C GLN A 155 -5.12 -4.42 6.38
N CYS A 156 -4.95 -3.18 5.93
CA CYS A 156 -4.26 -2.13 6.67
C CYS A 156 -5.05 -0.83 6.58
N LYS A 157 -4.92 0.07 7.56
CA LYS A 157 -5.66 1.35 7.54
C LYS A 157 -5.15 2.33 6.48
N THR A 158 -3.89 2.18 6.06
CA THR A 158 -3.23 3.07 5.10
C THR A 158 -3.58 2.78 3.63
N ILE A 159 -4.13 1.61 3.34
CA ILE A 159 -4.47 1.16 1.99
C ILE A 159 -5.91 0.64 1.92
N THR A 160 -6.48 0.61 0.73
CA THR A 160 -7.73 -0.14 0.50
C THR A 160 -7.47 -1.63 0.74
N PRO A 161 -8.39 -2.36 1.42
CA PRO A 161 -8.22 -3.80 1.64
C PRO A 161 -8.02 -4.55 0.32
N ILE A 162 -7.05 -5.46 0.31
CA ILE A 162 -6.73 -6.29 -0.85
C ILE A 162 -7.28 -7.68 -0.56
N VAL A 163 -8.19 -8.16 -1.41
CA VAL A 163 -8.70 -9.53 -1.37
C VAL A 163 -8.57 -10.09 -2.77
N MET A 164 -7.85 -11.21 -2.91
CA MET A 164 -7.58 -11.79 -4.22
C MET A 164 -7.49 -13.30 -4.18
N ARG A 165 -7.88 -13.89 -5.31
CA ARG A 165 -7.68 -15.28 -5.66
C ARG A 165 -6.70 -15.34 -6.82
N LEU A 166 -5.54 -15.95 -6.61
CA LEU A 166 -4.49 -16.05 -7.61
C LEU A 166 -4.33 -17.51 -8.01
N TYR A 167 -4.47 -17.79 -9.30
CA TYR A 167 -4.24 -19.12 -9.84
C TYR A 167 -2.74 -19.35 -9.96
N LYS A 168 -2.28 -20.52 -9.51
CA LYS A 168 -0.88 -20.90 -9.64
C LYS A 168 -0.58 -21.09 -11.13
N GLY A 169 0.53 -20.54 -11.61
CA GLY A 169 1.02 -20.85 -12.96
C GLY A 169 1.27 -22.36 -13.10
N ASP A 170 1.16 -22.88 -14.32
CA ASP A 170 1.47 -24.29 -14.61
C ASP A 170 2.87 -24.60 -14.06
N GLN A 171 2.94 -25.54 -13.10
CA GLN A 171 4.17 -26.02 -12.49
C GLN A 171 4.84 -27.07 -13.37
#